data_AF-A0AAW2NV58-F1
#
_entry.id   AF-A0AAW2NV58-F1
#
_cell.length_a   1.000
_cell.length_b   1.000
_cell.length_c   1.000
_cell.angle_alpha   90.00
_cell.angle_beta   90.00
_cell.angle_gamma   90.00
#
_symmetry.space_group_name_H-M   'P 1'
#
loop_
_entity.id
_entity.type
_entity.pdbx_description
1 polymer ?
#
loop_
_entity_poly.entity_id
_entity_poly.type
_entity_poly.pdbx_seq_one_letter_code
_entity_poly.pdbx_strand_id
1 'polypeptide(L)'
;MLVEGTRKATMAIQLKHHHTSTTTTSNHRKHLHPHFSAAPQPRLRVHAVIGGRAQELIQSGAVTPILPKDAASAMESQGYTLLDIRPEWEREKARVSGSLHVPLFVEDKDTSPITLLKKWVHFGYIGLWTGQYFTMINPRFLQQVEETVPDKDSKLLVACGEGLRSTMAVAKLYQGGYKNLGWLAGGFNRAADDDFPRVEGSEKLQYATIGGASYYFLKLLIILQAVGKET
;
A
#
# COMPACT_ATOMS: atom_id res chain seq x y z
N MET A 1 -45.29 -34.98 73.84
CA MET A 1 -46.55 -35.64 73.42
C MET A 1 -47.40 -34.60 72.73
N LEU A 2 -48.01 -34.95 71.58
CA LEU A 2 -48.78 -34.08 70.67
C LEU A 2 -47.96 -32.90 70.04
N VAL A 3 -48.12 -32.40 68.80
CA VAL A 3 -49.07 -32.52 67.64
C VAL A 3 -49.81 -31.20 67.35
N GLU A 4 -50.06 -30.92 66.06
CA GLU A 4 -50.58 -29.67 65.43
C GLU A 4 -49.69 -28.40 65.56
N GLY A 5 -49.69 -27.44 64.60
CA GLY A 5 -50.39 -27.42 63.31
C GLY A 5 -50.05 -26.24 62.36
N THR A 6 -50.57 -26.35 61.13
CA THR A 6 -50.98 -25.36 60.09
C THR A 6 -50.89 -23.82 60.29
N ARG A 7 -50.85 -22.93 59.26
CA ARG A 7 -50.59 -22.94 57.78
C ARG A 7 -50.53 -21.48 57.23
N LYS A 8 -50.09 -21.32 55.96
CA LYS A 8 -50.04 -20.11 55.08
C LYS A 8 -51.22 -19.10 55.12
N ALA A 9 -50.90 -17.80 54.97
CA ALA A 9 -51.37 -16.83 53.94
C ALA A 9 -50.42 -15.59 54.00
N THR A 10 -50.19 -14.69 53.02
CA THR A 10 -51.04 -14.00 52.02
C THR A 10 -50.10 -13.49 50.89
N MET A 11 -50.25 -13.78 49.59
CA MET A 11 -51.24 -13.30 48.59
C MET A 11 -51.16 -11.81 48.21
N ALA A 12 -50.70 -11.51 46.99
CA ALA A 12 -50.74 -10.17 46.38
C ALA A 12 -51.31 -10.24 44.95
N ILE A 13 -52.61 -9.94 44.84
CA ILE A 13 -53.29 -9.23 43.74
C ILE A 13 -53.00 -9.70 42.30
N GLN A 14 -53.89 -10.58 41.82
CA GLN A 14 -54.71 -10.48 40.60
C GLN A 14 -54.48 -9.35 39.55
N LEU A 15 -54.92 -9.43 38.28
CA LEU A 15 -55.39 -10.51 37.37
C LEU A 15 -55.85 -9.80 36.08
N LYS A 16 -55.50 -10.29 34.89
CA LYS A 16 -56.37 -10.16 33.70
C LYS A 16 -56.04 -11.23 32.65
N HIS A 17 -56.98 -12.17 32.50
CA HIS A 17 -56.89 -13.29 31.56
C HIS A 17 -57.55 -12.95 30.21
N HIS A 18 -57.23 -13.81 29.26
CA HIS A 18 -57.78 -14.08 27.92
C HIS A 18 -59.26 -13.75 27.67
N HIS A 19 -59.60 -13.58 26.38
CA HIS A 19 -60.52 -14.42 25.56
C HIS A 19 -60.50 -13.83 24.12
N THR A 20 -60.70 -14.52 22.99
CA THR A 20 -60.93 -15.94 22.59
C THR A 20 -60.33 -16.11 21.16
N SER A 21 -59.83 -17.28 20.70
CA SER A 21 -60.56 -18.37 19.98
C SER A 21 -61.50 -17.86 18.85
N THR A 22 -61.62 -18.42 17.62
CA THR A 22 -61.21 -19.71 16.98
C THR A 22 -61.40 -19.57 15.43
N THR A 23 -61.05 -20.41 14.43
CA THR A 23 -60.45 -21.77 14.22
C THR A 23 -59.86 -21.89 12.79
N THR A 24 -59.01 -22.91 12.49
CA THR A 24 -58.74 -23.52 11.13
C THR A 24 -58.09 -22.64 10.02
N THR A 25 -57.37 -23.13 8.99
CA THR A 25 -57.05 -24.51 8.49
C THR A 25 -55.70 -24.55 7.74
N SER A 26 -55.23 -25.77 7.45
CA SER A 26 -54.27 -26.15 6.37
C SER A 26 -52.76 -26.03 6.65
N ASN A 27 -52.00 -26.95 6.03
CA ASN A 27 -50.54 -27.07 6.12
C ASN A 27 -49.86 -26.39 4.93
N HIS A 28 -48.73 -25.72 5.17
CA HIS A 28 -47.56 -25.92 4.31
C HIS A 28 -46.25 -25.76 5.09
N ARG A 29 -45.26 -26.58 4.74
CA ARG A 29 -44.00 -26.78 5.47
C ARG A 29 -42.83 -26.19 4.66
N LYS A 30 -41.95 -25.42 5.32
CA LYS A 30 -40.46 -25.43 5.24
C LYS A 30 -39.82 -24.03 5.38
N HIS A 31 -38.53 -24.03 5.77
CA HIS A 31 -37.53 -22.96 5.74
C HIS A 31 -37.74 -21.70 6.62
N LEU A 32 -37.25 -21.78 7.87
CA LEU A 32 -36.73 -20.61 8.57
C LEU A 32 -35.42 -20.16 7.90
N HIS A 33 -35.35 -18.89 7.51
CA HIS A 33 -34.08 -18.20 7.28
C HIS A 33 -33.79 -17.30 8.49
N PRO A 34 -32.67 -17.50 9.23
CA PRO A 34 -32.28 -16.57 10.29
C PRO A 34 -31.81 -15.25 9.67
N HIS A 35 -32.56 -14.18 9.91
CA HIS A 35 -32.11 -12.82 9.58
C HIS A 35 -30.94 -12.42 10.49
N PHE A 36 -29.72 -12.54 9.98
CA PHE A 36 -28.54 -11.96 10.62
C PHE A 36 -28.53 -10.44 10.43
N SER A 37 -29.11 -9.72 11.39
CA SER A 37 -28.94 -8.26 11.49
C SER A 37 -27.47 -7.93 11.73
N ALA A 38 -26.76 -7.55 10.68
CA ALA A 38 -25.36 -7.15 10.77
C ALA A 38 -25.24 -5.85 11.58
N ALA A 39 -24.74 -5.97 12.81
CA ALA A 39 -24.33 -4.81 13.60
C ALA A 39 -23.23 -4.02 12.84
N PRO A 40 -23.21 -2.68 12.89
CA PRO A 40 -22.19 -1.89 12.19
C PRO A 40 -20.79 -2.24 12.70
N GLN A 41 -20.04 -2.98 11.88
CA GLN A 41 -18.63 -3.25 12.15
C GLN A 41 -17.87 -1.92 12.24
N PRO A 42 -17.17 -1.63 13.35
CA PRO A 42 -16.37 -0.42 13.44
C PRO A 42 -15.30 -0.48 12.35
N ARG A 43 -15.33 0.47 11.40
CA ARG A 43 -14.33 0.55 10.33
C ARG A 43 -12.96 0.78 10.96
N LEU A 44 -12.19 -0.30 11.12
CA LEU A 44 -10.83 -0.25 11.63
C LEU A 44 -9.97 0.53 10.62
N ARG A 45 -9.84 1.84 10.83
CA ARG A 45 -8.90 2.68 10.08
C ARG A 45 -7.49 2.26 10.49
N VAL A 46 -6.93 1.28 9.77
CA VAL A 46 -5.53 0.89 9.86
C VAL A 46 -4.68 2.01 9.23
N HIS A 47 -4.56 3.11 9.96
CA HIS A 47 -3.53 4.11 9.72
C HIS A 47 -2.18 3.47 10.05
N ALA A 48 -1.57 2.84 9.05
CA ALA A 48 -0.18 2.45 9.12
C ALA A 48 0.65 3.70 9.46
N VAL A 49 1.27 3.72 10.64
CA VAL A 49 1.75 4.94 11.32
C VAL A 49 2.72 5.77 10.46
N ILE A 50 3.44 5.12 9.55
CA ILE A 50 4.33 5.75 8.58
C ILE A 50 3.56 6.43 7.43
N GLY A 51 2.55 5.75 6.87
CA GLY A 51 1.70 6.29 5.80
C GLY A 51 0.81 7.43 6.28
N GLY A 52 0.34 7.38 7.53
CA GLY A 52 -0.42 8.47 8.15
C GLY A 52 0.35 9.80 8.15
N ARG A 53 1.61 9.79 8.59
CA ARG A 53 2.48 10.99 8.59
C ARG A 53 2.77 11.53 7.20
N ALA A 54 2.99 10.67 6.20
CA ALA A 54 3.23 11.15 4.83
C ALA A 54 1.95 11.76 4.22
N GLN A 55 0.79 11.15 4.48
CA GLN A 55 -0.51 11.70 4.07
C GLN A 55 -0.82 13.04 4.75
N GLU A 56 -0.48 13.18 6.03
CA GLU A 56 -0.58 14.43 6.80
C GLU A 56 0.31 15.54 6.21
N LEU A 57 1.55 15.23 5.83
CA LEU A 57 2.46 16.19 5.18
C LEU A 57 1.99 16.62 3.78
N ILE A 58 1.33 15.73 3.03
CA ILE A 58 0.69 16.07 1.74
C ILE A 58 -0.56 16.93 1.98
N GLN A 59 -1.33 16.66 3.04
CA GLN A 59 -2.55 17.40 3.37
C GLN A 59 -2.27 18.79 3.98
N SER A 60 -1.13 18.98 4.66
CA SER A 60 -0.70 20.28 5.19
C SER A 60 0.01 21.15 4.15
N GLY A 61 0.27 20.63 2.94
CA GLY A 61 1.04 21.32 1.90
C GLY A 61 2.56 21.33 2.13
N ALA A 62 3.06 20.69 3.19
CA ALA A 62 4.50 20.53 3.45
C ALA A 62 5.19 19.61 2.42
N VAL A 63 4.42 18.85 1.64
CA VAL A 63 4.88 18.02 0.53
C VAL A 63 4.01 18.30 -0.69
N THR A 64 4.65 18.66 -1.82
CA THR A 64 3.93 18.92 -3.08
C THR A 64 3.70 17.61 -3.85
N PRO A 65 2.45 17.18 -4.10
CA PRO A 65 2.18 16.06 -4.99
C PRO A 65 2.37 16.48 -6.45
N ILE A 66 3.22 15.77 -7.20
CA ILE A 66 3.52 16.03 -8.62
C ILE A 66 3.18 14.77 -9.41
N LEU A 67 2.36 14.88 -10.46
CA LEU A 67 2.04 13.75 -11.33
C LEU A 67 3.16 13.55 -12.36
N PRO A 68 3.37 12.33 -12.90
CA PRO A 68 4.36 12.06 -13.94
C PRO A 68 4.32 13.05 -15.13
N LYS A 69 3.15 13.32 -15.71
CA LYS A 69 2.93 14.35 -16.75
C LYS A 69 3.41 15.78 -16.41
N ASP A 70 3.57 16.08 -15.12
CA ASP A 70 4.01 17.39 -14.63
C ASP A 70 5.50 17.36 -14.20
N ALA A 71 6.16 16.19 -14.26
CA ALA A 71 7.49 15.96 -13.71
C ALA A 71 8.60 16.62 -14.53
N ALA A 72 8.56 16.56 -15.87
CA ALA A 72 9.48 17.32 -16.72
C ALA A 72 9.42 18.83 -16.40
N SER A 73 8.21 19.42 -16.36
CA SER A 73 7.99 20.82 -15.98
C SER A 73 8.48 21.14 -14.56
N ALA A 74 8.30 20.23 -13.60
CA ALA A 74 8.81 20.38 -12.24
C ALA A 74 10.35 20.36 -12.19
N MET A 75 10.99 19.48 -12.95
CA MET A 75 12.44 19.38 -13.03
C MET A 75 13.05 20.61 -13.70
N GLU A 76 12.59 20.96 -14.91
CA GLU A 76 13.19 21.99 -15.75
C GLU A 76 12.80 23.42 -15.35
N SER A 77 11.51 23.68 -15.14
CA SER A 77 11.00 25.04 -14.89
C SER A 77 10.88 25.38 -13.41
N GLN A 78 10.59 24.40 -12.55
CA GLN A 78 10.48 24.63 -11.10
C GLN A 78 11.77 24.30 -10.34
N GLY A 79 12.74 23.65 -10.98
CA GLY A 79 14.06 23.34 -10.40
C GLY A 79 14.07 22.17 -9.41
N TYR A 80 13.19 21.18 -9.55
CA TYR A 80 13.22 19.97 -8.73
C TYR A 80 14.28 18.98 -9.21
N THR A 81 15.24 18.66 -8.34
CA THR A 81 16.14 17.52 -8.56
C THR A 81 15.40 16.22 -8.27
N LEU A 82 15.34 15.31 -9.26
CA LEU A 82 14.68 14.03 -9.13
C LEU A 82 15.54 13.04 -8.33
N LEU A 83 15.03 12.57 -7.19
CA LEU A 83 15.63 11.55 -6.34
C LEU A 83 14.88 10.21 -6.53
N ASP A 84 15.51 9.29 -7.24
CA ASP A 84 15.05 7.91 -7.39
C ASP A 84 15.41 7.13 -6.12
N ILE A 85 14.41 6.55 -5.45
CA ILE A 85 14.59 5.77 -4.21
C ILE A 85 14.38 4.26 -4.39
N ARG A 86 14.26 3.81 -5.64
CA ARG A 86 14.13 2.39 -5.99
C ARG A 86 15.43 1.61 -5.70
N PRO A 87 15.36 0.30 -5.44
CA PRO A 87 16.54 -0.57 -5.44
C PRO A 87 17.18 -0.65 -6.83
N GLU A 88 18.46 -1.05 -6.87
CA GLU A 88 19.30 -1.04 -8.07
C GLU A 88 18.69 -1.80 -9.26
N TRP A 89 18.18 -3.03 -9.03
CA TRP A 89 17.59 -3.89 -10.07
C TRP A 89 16.31 -3.33 -10.72
N GLU A 90 15.69 -2.29 -10.15
CA GLU A 90 14.62 -1.53 -10.82
C GLU A 90 15.20 -0.36 -11.62
N ARG A 91 16.31 0.23 -11.18
CA ARG A 91 16.99 1.36 -11.81
C ARG A 91 17.83 0.97 -13.02
N GLU A 92 18.46 -0.21 -12.99
CA GLU A 92 19.25 -0.78 -14.09
C GLU A 92 18.41 -0.96 -15.37
N LYS A 93 17.15 -1.38 -15.23
CA LYS A 93 16.21 -1.59 -16.34
C LYS A 93 15.79 -0.29 -17.01
N ALA A 94 15.47 0.73 -16.21
CA ALA A 94 15.05 2.05 -16.67
C ALA A 94 15.24 3.10 -15.56
N ARG A 95 15.81 4.25 -15.92
CA ARG A 95 16.02 5.41 -15.05
C ARG A 95 15.87 6.72 -15.83
N VAL A 96 15.56 7.81 -15.13
CA VAL A 96 15.64 9.16 -15.72
C VAL A 96 17.09 9.62 -15.72
N SER A 97 17.55 10.16 -16.84
CA SER A 97 18.92 10.67 -16.99
C SER A 97 19.16 11.85 -16.05
N GLY A 98 20.35 11.93 -15.46
CA GLY A 98 20.69 12.97 -14.47
C GLY A 98 19.97 12.85 -13.12
N SER A 99 19.07 11.87 -12.91
CA SER A 99 18.42 11.70 -11.61
C SER A 99 19.41 11.22 -10.55
N LEU A 100 19.32 11.80 -9.35
CA LEU A 100 19.99 11.27 -8.16
C LEU A 100 19.39 9.91 -7.78
N HIS A 101 20.13 9.13 -7.01
CA HIS A 101 19.70 7.82 -6.56
C HIS A 101 20.23 7.51 -5.17
N VAL A 102 19.31 7.19 -4.25
CA VAL A 102 19.63 6.63 -2.93
C VAL A 102 18.55 5.59 -2.60
N PRO A 103 18.86 4.28 -2.62
CA PRO A 103 17.82 3.25 -2.43
C PRO A 103 17.26 3.26 -1.01
N LEU A 104 15.94 3.41 -0.87
CA LEU A 104 15.24 3.29 0.42
C LEU A 104 15.17 1.83 0.89
N PHE A 105 15.17 0.89 -0.06
CA PHE A 105 15.18 -0.55 0.18
C PHE A 105 16.41 -1.15 -0.50
N VAL A 106 17.12 -2.00 0.23
CA VAL A 106 18.31 -2.73 -0.25
C VAL A 106 18.11 -4.23 -0.04
N GLU A 107 18.87 -5.04 -0.77
CA GLU A 107 18.88 -6.49 -0.56
C GLU A 107 19.29 -6.82 0.88
N ASP A 108 18.46 -7.62 1.55
CA ASP A 108 18.78 -8.20 2.86
C ASP A 108 19.73 -9.40 2.62
N LYS A 109 20.96 -9.27 3.11
CA LYS A 109 22.01 -10.28 2.96
C LYS A 109 22.16 -11.22 4.16
N ASP A 110 21.23 -11.20 5.12
CA ASP A 110 21.32 -12.02 6.32
C ASP A 110 21.20 -13.52 5.97
N THR A 111 22.25 -14.28 6.30
CA THR A 111 22.35 -15.73 6.04
C THR A 111 21.97 -16.57 7.26
N SER A 112 21.32 -15.98 8.26
CA SER A 112 20.82 -16.70 9.45
C SER A 112 19.87 -17.84 9.05
N PRO A 113 19.89 -19.02 9.70
CA PRO A 113 19.08 -20.18 9.28
C PRO A 113 17.57 -19.91 9.18
N ILE A 114 17.04 -19.09 10.09
CA ILE A 114 15.63 -18.65 10.07
C ILE A 114 15.35 -17.74 8.88
N THR A 115 16.28 -16.83 8.56
CA THR A 115 16.19 -15.95 7.38
C THR A 115 16.32 -16.75 6.09
N LEU A 116 17.17 -17.79 6.04
CA LEU A 116 17.26 -18.72 4.91
C LEU A 116 15.95 -19.47 4.68
N LEU A 117 15.34 -20.05 5.72
CA LEU A 117 14.03 -20.71 5.60
C LEU A 117 12.94 -19.74 5.12
N LYS A 118 12.91 -18.52 5.68
CA LYS A 118 12.00 -17.45 5.25
C LYS A 118 12.23 -17.03 3.80
N LYS A 119 13.49 -16.89 3.37
CA LYS A 119 13.89 -16.62 1.98
C LYS A 119 13.43 -17.74 1.05
N TRP A 120 13.64 -19.01 1.39
CA TRP A 120 13.18 -20.15 0.58
C TRP A 120 11.66 -20.15 0.35
N VAL A 121 10.86 -19.97 1.40
CA VAL A 121 9.38 -19.89 1.28
C VAL A 121 8.96 -18.66 0.46
N HIS A 122 9.63 -17.52 0.62
CA HIS A 122 9.27 -16.29 -0.09
C HIS A 122 9.67 -16.34 -1.58
N PHE A 123 10.90 -16.76 -1.90
CA PHE A 123 11.40 -16.90 -3.27
C PHE A 123 10.67 -18.00 -4.05
N GLY A 124 10.32 -19.13 -3.41
CA GLY A 124 9.85 -20.34 -4.10
C GLY A 124 8.63 -20.13 -5.00
N TYR A 125 7.54 -19.56 -4.47
CA TYR A 125 6.29 -19.37 -5.25
C TYR A 125 5.98 -17.90 -5.57
N ILE A 126 6.18 -16.99 -4.61
CA ILE A 126 5.83 -15.57 -4.78
C ILE A 126 6.98 -14.82 -5.45
N GLY A 127 8.18 -14.85 -4.88
CA GLY A 127 9.34 -14.09 -5.37
C GLY A 127 9.79 -14.49 -6.77
N LEU A 128 9.69 -15.77 -7.15
CA LEU A 128 9.93 -16.22 -8.53
C LEU A 128 8.91 -15.66 -9.52
N TRP A 129 7.65 -15.47 -9.11
CA TRP A 129 6.59 -14.88 -9.94
C TRP A 129 6.67 -13.35 -10.03
N THR A 130 6.77 -12.67 -8.88
CA THR A 130 6.70 -11.20 -8.79
C THR A 130 8.04 -10.51 -8.94
N GLY A 131 9.15 -11.23 -8.79
CA GLY A 131 10.50 -10.66 -8.70
C GLY A 131 10.80 -9.97 -7.37
N GLN A 132 10.03 -10.25 -6.32
CA GLN A 132 10.27 -9.68 -4.99
C GLN A 132 11.50 -10.31 -4.33
N TYR A 133 12.64 -9.60 -4.45
CA TYR A 133 13.81 -9.81 -3.61
C TYR A 133 13.45 -9.61 -2.13
N PHE A 134 14.13 -10.35 -1.25
CA PHE A 134 14.02 -10.13 0.19
C PHE A 134 14.76 -8.82 0.54
N THR A 135 14.02 -7.77 0.89
CA THR A 135 14.58 -6.42 1.09
C THR A 135 14.42 -5.93 2.52
N MET A 136 15.44 -5.22 3.01
CA MET A 136 15.39 -4.43 4.24
C MET A 136 15.33 -2.94 3.91
N ILE A 137 14.79 -2.13 4.84
CA ILE A 137 14.89 -0.66 4.75
C ILE A 137 16.35 -0.28 4.97
N ASN A 138 16.92 0.50 4.06
CA ASN A 138 18.30 0.99 4.18
C ASN A 138 18.46 1.86 5.44
N PRO A 139 19.28 1.45 6.44
CA PRO A 139 19.45 2.21 7.67
C PRO A 139 20.21 3.52 7.44
N ARG A 140 21.07 3.58 6.42
CA ARG A 140 21.83 4.78 6.03
C ARG A 140 21.11 5.66 5.00
N PHE A 141 19.84 5.36 4.67
CA PHE A 141 19.08 6.10 3.66
C PHE A 141 19.16 7.62 3.83
N LEU A 142 18.87 8.13 5.05
CA LEU A 142 18.89 9.57 5.28
C LEU A 142 20.30 10.13 5.07
N GLN A 143 21.29 9.59 5.78
CA GLN A 143 22.72 9.94 5.67
C GLN A 143 23.19 10.02 4.22
N GLN A 144 22.90 9.01 3.40
CA GLN A 144 23.32 8.96 2.00
C GLN A 144 22.64 10.05 1.14
N VAL A 145 21.41 10.47 1.47
CA VAL A 145 20.81 11.64 0.83
C VAL A 145 21.49 12.93 1.29
N GLU A 146 21.95 13.06 2.55
CA GLU A 146 22.73 14.24 3.00
C GLU A 146 24.14 14.30 2.39
N GLU A 147 24.77 13.13 2.19
CA GLU A 147 26.05 13.00 1.46
C GLU A 147 25.90 13.37 -0.03
N THR A 148 24.73 13.11 -0.63
CA THR A 148 24.44 13.42 -2.04
C THR A 148 23.87 14.84 -2.22
N VAL A 149 23.14 15.35 -1.23
CA VAL A 149 22.38 16.60 -1.23
C VAL A 149 22.52 17.28 0.13
N PRO A 150 23.66 17.95 0.41
CA PRO A 150 23.90 18.59 1.70
C PRO A 150 22.96 19.78 1.97
N ASP A 151 22.42 20.41 0.91
CA ASP A 151 21.47 21.50 1.02
C ASP A 151 20.04 21.01 1.33
N LYS A 152 19.54 21.40 2.50
CA LYS A 152 18.19 21.07 3.02
C LYS A 152 17.07 21.92 2.43
N ASP A 153 17.40 23.06 1.82
CA ASP A 153 16.46 23.93 1.13
C ASP A 153 16.37 23.64 -0.38
N SER A 154 17.21 22.71 -0.88
CA SER A 154 17.09 22.18 -2.24
C SER A 154 15.72 21.53 -2.49
N LYS A 155 15.24 21.65 -3.73
CA LYS A 155 13.97 21.05 -4.19
C LYS A 155 14.20 19.60 -4.59
N LEU A 156 13.59 18.65 -3.88
CA LEU A 156 13.74 17.21 -4.16
C LEU A 156 12.40 16.58 -4.56
N LEU A 157 12.29 16.12 -5.81
CA LEU A 157 11.15 15.31 -6.26
C LEU A 157 11.48 13.84 -5.99
N VAL A 158 10.83 13.25 -5.00
CA VAL A 158 11.12 11.88 -4.54
C VAL A 158 10.23 10.89 -5.28
N ALA A 159 10.86 9.94 -5.98
CA ALA A 159 10.19 9.01 -6.87
C ALA A 159 10.49 7.54 -6.54
N CYS A 160 9.48 6.69 -6.70
CA CYS A 160 9.63 5.24 -6.74
C CYS A 160 8.67 4.64 -7.79
N GLY A 161 8.62 3.32 -7.90
CA GLY A 161 7.66 2.59 -8.74
C GLY A 161 6.21 3.06 -8.67
N GLU A 162 5.54 2.86 -7.54
CA GLU A 162 4.08 3.09 -7.39
C GLU A 162 3.73 4.36 -6.58
N GLY A 163 4.71 5.24 -6.34
CA GLY A 163 4.59 6.36 -5.41
C GLY A 163 4.57 5.97 -3.92
N LEU A 164 4.10 4.77 -3.56
CA LEU A 164 3.91 4.32 -2.17
C LEU A 164 5.21 4.35 -1.34
N ARG A 165 6.30 3.74 -1.82
CA ARG A 165 7.59 3.71 -1.10
C ARG A 165 8.16 5.13 -0.92
N SER A 166 7.97 6.02 -1.89
CA SER A 166 8.43 7.41 -1.80
C SER A 166 7.68 8.22 -0.73
N THR A 167 6.45 7.87 -0.33
CA THR A 167 5.79 8.54 0.81
C THR A 167 6.58 8.35 2.12
N MET A 168 7.15 7.16 2.35
CA MET A 168 8.01 6.88 3.50
C MET A 168 9.37 7.59 3.41
N ALA A 169 9.98 7.68 2.22
CA ALA A 169 11.21 8.45 2.03
C ALA A 169 10.97 9.95 2.32
N VAL A 170 9.91 10.54 1.77
CA VAL A 170 9.55 11.94 2.00
C VAL A 170 9.34 12.23 3.49
N ALA A 171 8.60 11.39 4.21
CA ALA A 171 8.42 11.56 5.65
C ALA A 171 9.74 11.46 6.44
N LYS A 172 10.69 10.61 6.02
CA LYS A 172 12.05 10.53 6.59
C LYS A 172 12.89 11.77 6.26
N LEU A 173 12.81 12.30 5.04
CA LEU A 173 13.54 13.49 4.61
C LEU A 173 13.02 14.75 5.31
N TYR A 174 11.71 14.90 5.46
CA TYR A 174 11.13 15.99 6.23
C TYR A 174 11.59 15.98 7.70
N GLN A 175 11.64 14.80 8.33
CA GLN A 175 12.22 14.61 9.66
C GLN A 175 13.73 14.89 9.71
N GLY A 176 14.44 14.66 8.59
CA GLY A 176 15.84 15.06 8.37
C GLY A 176 16.03 16.50 7.89
N GLY A 177 15.03 17.37 8.08
CA GLY A 177 15.11 18.82 7.86
C GLY A 177 14.96 19.31 6.43
N TYR A 178 14.73 18.43 5.44
CA TYR A 178 14.48 18.85 4.05
C TYR A 178 13.12 19.52 3.93
N LYS A 179 13.09 20.76 3.40
CA LYS A 179 11.87 21.59 3.41
C LYS A 179 11.08 21.50 2.11
N ASN A 180 11.75 21.53 0.97
CA ASN A 180 11.12 21.68 -0.35
C ASN A 180 10.89 20.32 -1.05
N LEU A 181 10.06 19.47 -0.45
CA LEU A 181 9.84 18.09 -0.91
C LEU A 181 8.66 17.97 -1.90
N GLY A 182 8.95 17.42 -3.07
CA GLY A 182 7.97 16.92 -4.03
C GLY A 182 7.82 15.41 -3.93
N TRP A 183 6.63 14.89 -4.22
CA TRP A 183 6.33 13.45 -4.25
C TRP A 183 5.74 13.05 -5.60
N LEU A 184 6.34 12.06 -6.27
CA LEU A 184 5.84 11.56 -7.55
C LEU A 184 4.58 10.71 -7.34
N ALA A 185 3.41 11.30 -7.59
CA ALA A 185 2.09 10.78 -7.23
C ALA A 185 1.69 9.56 -8.08
N GLY A 186 1.87 8.36 -7.50
CA GLY A 186 1.68 7.08 -8.20
C GLY A 186 2.93 6.57 -8.93
N GLY A 187 4.03 7.34 -8.89
CA GLY A 187 5.36 6.90 -9.30
C GLY A 187 5.58 6.63 -10.79
N PHE A 188 6.72 6.02 -11.09
CA PHE A 188 7.14 5.66 -12.45
C PHE A 188 6.17 4.69 -13.17
N ASN A 189 5.37 3.92 -12.43
CA ASN A 189 4.35 3.00 -12.97
C ASN A 189 3.17 3.72 -13.63
N ARG A 190 3.12 5.05 -13.57
CA ARG A 190 2.18 5.91 -14.28
C ARG A 190 2.86 6.86 -15.27
N ALA A 191 4.14 6.66 -15.57
CA ALA A 191 4.89 7.48 -16.49
C ALA A 191 4.61 7.09 -17.95
N ALA A 192 4.25 8.09 -18.77
CA ALA A 192 4.31 8.02 -20.22
C ALA A 192 5.77 8.12 -20.73
N ASP A 193 5.96 8.07 -22.05
CA ASP A 193 7.30 8.14 -22.66
C ASP A 193 7.87 9.57 -22.68
N ASP A 194 6.98 10.58 -22.60
CA ASP A 194 7.24 12.02 -22.70
C ASP A 194 7.18 12.77 -21.34
N ASP A 195 6.75 12.09 -20.27
CA ASP A 195 6.64 12.64 -18.90
C ASP A 195 7.98 13.09 -18.28
N PHE A 196 9.11 12.63 -18.83
CA PHE A 196 10.46 12.89 -18.32
C PHE A 196 11.43 13.28 -19.45
N PRO A 197 12.35 14.26 -19.24
CA PRO A 197 13.15 14.83 -20.34
C PRO A 197 14.04 13.83 -21.10
N ARG A 198 14.56 12.81 -20.41
CA ARG A 198 15.35 11.72 -21.01
C ARG A 198 15.35 10.48 -20.13
N VAL A 199 15.06 9.32 -20.71
CA VAL A 199 15.11 8.01 -20.04
C VAL A 199 16.30 7.20 -20.57
N GLU A 200 16.94 6.43 -19.69
CA GLU A 200 18.04 5.50 -19.98
C GLU A 200 17.67 4.10 -19.49
N GLY A 201 17.96 3.06 -20.27
CA GLY A 201 17.69 1.66 -19.90
C GLY A 201 17.36 0.79 -21.13
N SER A 202 17.02 -0.47 -20.89
CA SER A 202 16.43 -1.36 -21.92
C SER A 202 14.90 -1.35 -21.91
N GLU A 203 14.29 -0.94 -20.80
CA GLU A 203 12.85 -0.99 -20.56
C GLU A 203 12.24 0.41 -20.42
N LYS A 204 10.91 0.48 -20.46
CA LYS A 204 10.17 1.69 -20.07
C LYS A 204 10.08 1.82 -18.56
N LEU A 205 10.08 3.07 -18.05
CA LEU A 205 9.93 3.37 -16.61
C LEU A 205 8.73 2.66 -15.98
N GLN A 206 7.58 2.64 -16.68
CA GLN A 206 6.35 1.99 -16.25
C GLN A 206 6.43 0.47 -16.02
N TYR A 207 7.43 -0.22 -16.58
CA TYR A 207 7.61 -1.67 -16.45
C TYR A 207 8.81 -2.06 -15.58
N ALA A 208 9.65 -1.11 -15.19
CA ALA A 208 10.91 -1.38 -14.50
C ALA A 208 10.75 -2.02 -13.11
N THR A 209 9.61 -1.82 -12.44
CA THR A 209 9.31 -2.47 -11.15
C THR A 209 8.92 -3.94 -11.30
N ILE A 210 8.55 -4.38 -12.49
CA ILE A 210 8.00 -5.72 -12.74
C ILE A 210 9.19 -6.69 -12.87
N GLY A 211 9.09 -7.86 -12.24
CA GLY A 211 10.17 -8.85 -12.17
C GLY A 211 9.68 -10.28 -12.13
N GLY A 212 10.62 -11.22 -12.01
CA GLY A 212 10.31 -12.65 -12.01
C GLY A 212 9.61 -13.11 -13.31
N ALA A 213 8.83 -14.18 -13.21
CA ALA A 213 8.03 -14.70 -14.31
C ALA A 213 7.02 -13.67 -14.87
N SER A 214 6.49 -12.78 -14.03
CA SER A 214 5.50 -11.78 -14.44
C SER A 214 6.02 -10.80 -15.49
N TYR A 215 7.31 -10.47 -15.46
CA TYR A 215 7.95 -9.63 -16.48
C TYR A 215 7.93 -10.30 -17.87
N TYR A 216 8.30 -11.58 -17.95
CA TYR A 216 8.28 -12.34 -19.20
C TYR A 216 6.86 -12.56 -19.72
N PHE A 217 5.90 -12.80 -18.82
CA PHE A 217 4.47 -12.91 -19.17
C PHE A 217 3.93 -11.60 -19.74
N LEU A 218 4.25 -10.45 -19.13
CA LEU A 218 3.89 -9.13 -19.67
C LEU A 218 4.51 -8.90 -21.05
N LYS A 219 5.79 -9.24 -21.24
CA LYS A 219 6.49 -9.10 -22.52
C LYS A 219 5.84 -9.93 -23.62
N LEU A 220 5.41 -11.16 -23.30
CA LEU A 220 4.61 -12.00 -24.20
C LEU A 220 3.25 -11.39 -24.54
N LEU A 221 2.51 -10.86 -23.55
CA LEU A 221 1.22 -10.21 -23.79
C LEU A 221 1.36 -8.97 -24.69
N ILE A 222 2.41 -8.16 -24.52
CA ILE A 222 2.68 -6.99 -25.36
C ILE A 222 2.95 -7.42 -26.82
N ILE A 223 3.73 -8.49 -27.03
CA ILE A 223 3.99 -9.05 -28.37
C ILE A 223 2.69 -9.56 -29.01
N LEU A 224 1.86 -10.30 -28.27
CA LEU A 224 0.57 -10.79 -28.76
C LEU A 224 -0.41 -9.65 -29.11
N GLN A 225 -0.43 -8.57 -28.32
CA GLN A 225 -1.23 -7.37 -28.59
C GLN A 225 -0.72 -6.54 -29.78
N ALA A 226 0.58 -6.60 -30.09
CA ALA A 226 1.12 -5.99 -31.30
C ALA A 226 0.71 -6.78 -32.54
N VAL A 227 0.94 -8.11 -32.54
CA VAL A 227 0.55 -8.99 -33.66
C VAL A 227 -0.95 -8.92 -33.94
N GLY A 228 -1.80 -8.96 -32.90
CA GLY A 228 -3.26 -8.83 -33.04
C GLY A 228 -3.80 -7.43 -33.36
N LYS A 229 -2.93 -6.49 -33.75
CA LYS A 229 -3.29 -5.17 -34.31
C LYS A 229 -2.79 -4.96 -35.74
N GLU A 230 -1.93 -5.85 -36.23
CA GLU A 230 -1.41 -5.86 -37.61
C GLU A 230 -2.29 -6.72 -38.56
N THR A 231 -3.46 -7.18 -38.08
CA THR A 231 -4.42 -8.07 -38.75
C THR A 231 -5.85 -7.57 -38.61
#